data_AF-A0A4Y2A2G0-F1
#
_entry.id   AF-A0A4Y2A2G0-F1
#
_cell.length_a   1.000
_cell.length_b   1.000
_cell.length_c   1.000
_cell.angle_alpha   90.00
_cell.angle_beta   90.00
_cell.angle_gamma   90.00
#
_symmetry.space_group_name_H-M   'P 1'
#
loop_
_entity.id
_entity.type
_entity.pdbx_description
1 polymer ?
#
loop_
_entity_poly.entity_id
_entity_poly.type
_entity_poly.pdbx_seq_one_letter_code
_entity_poly.pdbx_strand_id
1 'polypeptide(L)'
;MPLKCSVPACRGNYHESNKVTVFGFPNDERLRKKWLHAIPRKDFNITKDSKVCEKHFKDGEVMRNSTFYNEKTGETISAPMKIKE
;
A
#
# COMPACT_ATOMS: atom_id res chain seq x y z
N MET A 1 5.80 14.01 9.41
CA MET A 1 5.15 14.59 8.20
C MET A 1 4.38 13.47 7.53
N PRO A 2 3.05 13.55 7.37
CA PRO A 2 2.29 12.46 6.75
C PRO A 2 2.77 12.25 5.31
N LEU A 3 3.06 11.01 4.98
CA LEU A 3 3.56 10.62 3.66
C LEU A 3 2.42 10.75 2.65
N LYS A 4 2.46 11.83 1.86
CA LYS A 4 1.42 12.16 0.88
C LYS A 4 1.36 11.11 -0.23
N CYS A 5 0.16 10.89 -0.77
CA CYS A 5 -0.03 10.00 -1.89
C CYS A 5 0.75 10.50 -3.13
N SER A 6 1.42 9.60 -3.82
CA SER A 6 2.24 9.89 -5.00
C SER A 6 1.40 10.11 -6.27
N VAL A 7 0.14 9.63 -6.25
CA VAL A 7 -0.78 9.76 -7.39
C VAL A 7 -1.16 11.24 -7.58
N PRO A 8 -0.99 11.81 -8.79
CA PRO A 8 -1.36 13.19 -9.07
C PRO A 8 -2.81 13.50 -8.68
N ALA A 9 -3.03 14.71 -8.16
CA ALA A 9 -4.33 15.22 -7.68
C ALA A 9 -5.00 14.42 -6.53
N CYS A 10 -4.40 13.33 -6.05
CA CYS A 10 -4.94 12.60 -4.91
C CYS A 10 -4.76 13.39 -3.61
N ARG A 11 -5.86 13.62 -2.90
CA ARG A 11 -5.88 14.23 -1.55
C ARG A 11 -6.28 13.24 -0.45
N GLY A 12 -6.24 11.94 -0.75
CA GLY A 12 -6.74 10.88 0.13
C GLY A 12 -6.11 10.87 1.51
N ASN A 13 -4.79 11.12 1.61
CA ASN A 13 -4.00 11.13 2.86
C ASN A 13 -3.44 12.53 3.22
N TYR A 14 -4.11 13.60 2.79
CA TYR A 14 -3.59 14.97 2.98
C TYR A 14 -4.14 15.66 4.22
N HIS A 15 -5.35 15.28 4.66
CA HIS A 15 -6.01 15.83 5.83
C HIS A 15 -5.99 14.79 6.95
N GLU A 16 -5.70 15.22 8.18
CA GLU A 16 -5.67 14.34 9.36
C GLU A 16 -7.02 13.67 9.65
N SER A 17 -8.12 14.30 9.22
CA SER A 17 -9.47 13.73 9.30
C SER A 17 -9.70 12.55 8.34
N ASN A 18 -8.91 12.43 7.28
CA ASN A 18 -9.01 11.35 6.31
C ASN A 18 -7.98 10.26 6.61
N LYS A 19 -8.34 9.38 7.56
CA LYS A 19 -7.56 8.18 7.86
C LYS A 19 -7.69 7.17 6.71
N VAL A 20 -6.79 7.24 5.74
CA VAL A 20 -6.68 6.24 4.67
C VAL A 20 -5.39 5.46 4.85
N THR A 21 -5.44 4.16 4.58
CA THR A 21 -4.25 3.33 4.58
C THR A 21 -3.36 3.74 3.41
N VAL A 22 -2.05 3.82 3.65
CA VAL A 22 -1.05 4.11 2.62
C VAL A 22 -0.03 2.99 2.52
N PHE A 23 0.29 2.61 1.29
CA PHE A 23 1.20 1.52 0.97
C PHE A 23 2.51 2.07 0.40
N GLY A 24 3.63 1.47 0.81
CA GLY A 24 4.91 1.69 0.15
C GLY A 24 4.97 0.96 -1.18
N PHE A 25 5.87 1.43 -2.06
CA PHE A 25 6.19 0.68 -3.26
C PHE A 25 6.77 -0.70 -2.88
N PRO A 26 6.36 -1.76 -3.58
CA PRO A 26 6.83 -3.11 -3.30
C PRO A 26 8.31 -3.28 -3.67
N ASN A 27 8.97 -4.22 -2.99
CA ASN A 27 10.33 -4.65 -3.34
C ASN A 27 10.35 -5.48 -4.64
N ASP A 28 9.23 -6.14 -4.98
CA ASP A 28 9.08 -6.85 -6.24
C ASP A 28 9.16 -5.89 -7.42
N GLU A 29 10.16 -6.08 -8.28
CA GLU A 29 10.45 -5.17 -9.38
C GLU A 29 9.33 -5.12 -10.43
N ARG A 30 8.68 -6.26 -10.69
CA ARG A 30 7.61 -6.34 -11.69
C ARG A 30 6.38 -5.58 -11.23
N LEU A 31 5.99 -5.76 -9.98
CA LEU A 31 4.87 -5.05 -9.37
C LEU A 31 5.19 -3.55 -9.22
N ARG A 32 6.43 -3.21 -8.84
CA ARG A 32 6.89 -1.82 -8.77
C ARG A 32 6.81 -1.12 -10.13
N LYS A 33 7.23 -1.78 -11.22
CA LYS A 33 7.08 -1.26 -12.59
C LYS A 33 5.62 -1.06 -12.99
N LYS A 34 4.72 -1.98 -12.62
CA LYS A 34 3.28 -1.82 -12.85
C LYS A 34 2.73 -0.57 -12.15
N TRP A 35 3.14 -0.34 -10.90
CA TRP A 35 2.73 0.86 -10.16
C TRP A 35 3.26 2.14 -10.81
N LEU A 36 4.54 2.16 -11.21
CA LEU A 36 5.14 3.30 -11.92
C LEU A 36 4.40 3.62 -13.22
N HIS A 37 4.05 2.60 -13.99
CA HIS A 37 3.32 2.76 -15.24
C HIS A 37 1.91 3.32 -15.02
N ALA A 38 1.25 2.93 -13.91
CA ALA A 38 -0.09 3.40 -13.56
C ALA A 38 -0.12 4.83 -13.00
N ILE A 39 1.02 5.37 -12.57
CA ILE A 39 1.12 6.73 -12.02
C ILE A 39 1.58 7.67 -13.15
N PRO A 40 0.72 8.56 -13.66
CA PRO A 40 1.03 9.41 -14.80
C PRO A 40 1.88 10.61 -14.37
N ARG A 41 3.12 10.35 -13.92
CA ARG A 41 4.07 11.37 -13.52
C ARG A 41 5.39 11.14 -14.26
N LYS A 42 5.80 12.16 -15.02
CA LYS A 42 7.10 12.17 -15.70
C LYS A 42 8.22 12.20 -14.67
N ASP A 43 9.29 11.43 -14.91
CA ASP A 43 10.52 11.41 -14.10
C ASP A 43 10.28 11.14 -12.60
N PHE A 44 9.33 10.26 -12.29
CA PHE A 44 8.99 9.95 -10.90
C PHE A 44 10.04 9.04 -10.23
N ASN A 45 10.79 9.62 -9.30
CA ASN A 45 11.75 8.89 -8.47
C ASN A 45 11.07 8.32 -7.21
N ILE A 46 11.04 6.99 -7.11
CA ILE A 46 10.55 6.30 -5.91
C ILE A 46 11.55 6.48 -4.77
N THR A 47 11.06 7.02 -3.66
CA THR A 47 11.78 7.11 -2.39
C THR A 47 11.08 6.25 -1.32
N LYS A 48 11.73 6.11 -0.15
CA LYS A 48 11.10 5.44 1.02
C LYS A 48 9.78 6.10 1.46
N ASP A 49 9.66 7.39 1.16
CA ASP A 49 8.52 8.25 1.49
C ASP A 49 7.43 8.24 0.41
N SER A 50 7.72 7.64 -0.75
CA SER A 50 6.73 7.48 -1.82
C SER A 50 5.67 6.46 -1.41
N LYS A 51 4.42 6.92 -1.26
CA LYS A 51 3.28 6.09 -0.88
C LYS A 51 2.12 6.21 -1.86
N VAL A 52 1.26 5.19 -1.90
CA VAL A 52 -0.01 5.19 -2.64
C VAL A 52 -1.13 4.83 -1.65
N CYS A 53 -2.23 5.58 -1.62
CA CYS A 53 -3.32 5.30 -0.69
C CYS A 53 -4.25 4.21 -1.22
N GLU A 54 -4.98 3.54 -0.32
CA GLU A 54 -5.80 2.39 -0.65
C GLU A 54 -6.90 2.65 -1.68
N LYS A 55 -7.35 3.90 -1.83
CA LYS A 55 -8.32 4.34 -2.84
C LYS A 55 -7.91 4.06 -4.29
N HIS A 56 -6.64 3.73 -4.55
CA HIS A 56 -6.12 3.43 -5.88
C HIS A 56 -6.00 1.93 -6.18
N PHE A 57 -6.46 1.08 -5.27
CA PHE A 57 -6.49 -0.37 -5.43
C PHE A 57 -7.93 -0.86 -5.40
N LYS A 58 -8.21 -1.95 -6.10
CA LYS A 58 -9.51 -2.62 -5.97
C LYS A 58 -9.57 -3.39 -4.65
N ASP A 59 -10.79 -3.64 -4.19
CA ASP A 59 -11.02 -4.55 -3.08
C ASP A 59 -10.53 -5.95 -3.46
N GLY A 60 -9.56 -6.46 -2.69
CA GLY A 60 -8.88 -7.73 -2.94
C GLY A 60 -7.46 -7.62 -3.53
N GLU A 61 -7.07 -6.46 -4.08
CA GLU A 61 -5.68 -6.23 -4.53
C GLU A 61 -4.75 -5.83 -3.36
N VAL A 62 -5.34 -5.49 -2.23
CA VAL A 62 -4.65 -5.13 -1.00
C VAL A 62 -4.75 -6.29 -0.02
N MET A 63 -3.60 -6.84 0.38
CA MET A 63 -3.54 -7.77 1.50
C MET A 63 -3.77 -7.00 2.80
N ARG A 64 -4.87 -7.30 3.49
CA ARG A 64 -5.24 -6.70 4.79
C ARG A 64 -5.00 -7.65 5.98
N ASN A 65 -4.65 -8.90 5.67
CA ASN A 65 -4.40 -9.98 6.61
C ASN A 65 -3.04 -10.62 6.31
N SER A 66 -2.31 -10.96 7.38
CA SER A 66 -1.10 -11.78 7.32
C SER A 66 -1.47 -13.21 7.68
N THR A 67 -1.12 -14.16 6.83
CA THR A 67 -1.31 -15.58 7.09
C THR A 67 0.00 -16.22 7.55
N PHE A 68 -0.10 -17.10 8.53
CA PHE A 68 1.00 -17.90 9.04
C PHE A 68 0.55 -19.36 9.09
N TYR A 69 1.32 -20.26 8.49
CA TYR A 69 1.06 -21.69 8.55
C TYR A 69 1.79 -22.31 9.74
N ASN A 70 1.05 -23.02 10.60
CA ASN A 70 1.59 -23.75 11.72
C ASN A 70 1.78 -25.23 11.35
N GLU A 71 3.03 -25.64 11.15
CA GLU A 71 3.38 -27.01 10.77
C GLU A 71 3.02 -28.07 11.83
N LYS A 72 2.95 -27.68 13.12
CA LYS A 72 2.65 -28.61 14.22
C LYS A 72 1.17 -28.90 14.38
N THR A 73 0.31 -27.92 14.09
CA THR A 73 -1.16 -28.09 14.19
C THR A 73 -1.80 -28.33 12.83
N GLY A 74 -1.09 -28.09 11.72
CA GLY A 74 -1.63 -28.15 10.36
C GLY A 74 -2.58 -27.00 10.04
N GLU A 75 -2.62 -25.96 10.86
CA GLU A 75 -3.58 -24.87 10.76
C GLU A 75 -2.95 -23.62 10.11
N THR A 76 -3.73 -22.91 9.31
CA THR A 76 -3.36 -21.58 8.82
C THR A 76 -4.02 -20.52 9.69
N ILE A 77 -3.21 -19.76 10.42
CA ILE A 77 -3.65 -18.66 11.27
C ILE A 77 -3.60 -17.37 10.46
N SER A 78 -4.72 -16.67 10.35
CA SER A 78 -4.81 -15.36 9.71
C SER A 78 -5.00 -14.27 10.76
N ALA A 79 -4.14 -13.27 10.78
CA ALA A 79 -4.28 -12.09 11.63
C ALA A 79 -4.45 -10.83 10.76
N PRO A 80 -5.39 -9.91 11.08
CA PRO A 80 -5.47 -8.63 10.39
C PRO A 80 -4.17 -7.85 10.60
N MET A 81 -3.61 -7.28 9.53
CA MET A 81 -2.49 -6.37 9.66
C MET A 81 -2.98 -5.10 10.37
N LYS A 82 -2.26 -4.67 11.42
CA LYS A 82 -2.60 -3.45 12.15
C LYS A 82 -2.68 -2.28 11.17
N ILE A 83 -3.89 -1.77 10.95
CA ILE A 83 -4.09 -0.48 10.32
C ILE A 83 -3.52 0.53 11.31
N LYS A 84 -2.50 1.30 10.91
CA LYS A 84 -2.00 2.39 11.74
C LYS A 84 -3.08 3.48 11.74
N GLU A 85 -3.85 3.55 12.82
CA GLU A 85 -4.85 4.59 13.09
C GLU A 85 -4.24 5.98 13.28
#